data_AF-A0A2T3MWH5-F1
#
_entry.id   AF-A0A2T3MWH5-F1
#
_cell.length_a   1.000
_cell.length_b   1.000
_cell.length_c   1.000
_cell.angle_alpha   90.00
_cell.angle_beta   90.00
_cell.angle_gamma   90.00
#
_symmetry.space_group_name_H-M   'P 1'
#
loop_
_entity.id
_entity.type
_entity.pdbx_description
1 polymer ?
#
loop_
_entity_poly.entity_id
_entity_poly.type
_entity_poly.pdbx_seq_one_letter_code
_entity_poly.pdbx_strand_id
1 'polypeptide(L)'
;MVSQPFTVQKGYNNLAFWFNLEETLQYNRNQGWRFLGKKDFEIVHVDDIEPRLGHIRGTIDIDTIQSLCHESGLDAKDEVYLYRGATEQNQMLGFHDPRLGNEGERRPQESAPVAVPLITDPSGMNAHFSFSDVYAGTYAVGYTCTAQYDNEDDNGYGFEIYDSINNIIINPGRTTNVDFTL
;
A
#
# COMPACT_ATOMS: atom_id res chain seq x y z
N MET A 1 -21.80 10.48 31.09
CA MET A 1 -20.43 10.92 30.75
C MET A 1 -20.39 12.43 30.90
N VAL A 2 -19.52 12.93 31.77
CA VAL A 2 -19.35 14.37 31.97
C VAL A 2 -18.26 14.83 31.01
N SER A 3 -18.63 15.70 30.07
CA SER A 3 -17.70 16.35 29.14
C SER A 3 -16.82 17.31 29.93
N GLN A 4 -15.51 17.07 30.00
CA GLN A 4 -14.57 18.04 30.55
C GLN A 4 -14.16 19.04 29.46
N PRO A 5 -14.35 20.36 29.68
CA PRO A 5 -13.82 21.36 28.77
C PRO A 5 -12.28 21.38 28.87
N PHE A 6 -11.61 21.53 27.73
CA PHE A 6 -10.18 21.82 27.67
C PHE A 6 -9.96 23.13 26.91
N THR A 7 -8.85 23.80 27.22
CA THR A 7 -8.51 25.10 26.65
C THR A 7 -7.37 24.95 25.65
N VAL A 8 -7.62 25.29 24.39
CA VAL A 8 -6.59 25.37 23.36
C VAL A 8 -5.84 26.69 23.52
N GLN A 9 -4.54 26.65 23.82
CA GLN A 9 -3.73 27.84 23.99
C GLN A 9 -3.44 28.51 22.64
N LYS A 10 -3.50 29.84 22.60
CA LYS A 10 -3.14 30.63 21.42
C LYS A 10 -1.63 30.56 21.20
N GLY A 11 -1.18 29.77 20.22
CA GLY A 11 0.24 29.54 19.95
C GLY A 11 0.48 28.22 19.23
N TYR A 12 1.56 27.53 19.55
CA TYR A 12 1.90 26.21 19.02
C TYR A 12 0.76 25.23 19.31
N ASN A 13 0.04 24.80 18.26
CA ASN A 13 -1.04 23.83 18.34
C ASN A 13 -0.51 22.51 17.78
N ASN A 14 -0.16 21.59 18.67
CA ASN A 14 0.31 20.25 18.31
C ASN A 14 -0.75 19.19 18.59
N LEU A 15 -2.04 19.52 18.58
CA LEU A 15 -3.13 18.56 18.79
C LEU A 15 -3.80 18.23 17.46
N ALA A 16 -3.99 16.94 17.18
CA ALA A 16 -4.71 16.45 16.01
C ALA A 16 -5.82 15.46 16.41
N PHE A 17 -6.89 15.43 15.61
CA PHE A 17 -7.88 14.36 15.66
C PHE A 17 -7.41 13.20 14.78
N TRP A 18 -7.25 12.03 15.37
CA TRP A 18 -6.82 10.82 14.69
C TRP A 18 -8.01 9.86 14.52
N PHE A 19 -8.16 9.30 13.32
CA PHE A 19 -9.16 8.27 13.02
C PHE A 19 -8.58 7.25 12.04
N ASN A 20 -8.77 5.96 12.33
CA ASN A 20 -8.40 4.89 11.41
C ASN A 20 -9.56 4.64 10.43
N LEU A 21 -9.45 5.06 9.18
CA LEU A 21 -10.54 4.94 8.20
C LEU A 21 -10.92 3.48 7.91
N GLU A 22 -10.02 2.51 8.06
CA GLU A 22 -10.36 1.10 7.84
C GLU A 22 -11.35 0.57 8.90
N GLU A 23 -11.20 1.03 10.14
CA GLU A 23 -12.00 0.59 11.28
C GLU A 23 -13.22 1.49 11.53
N THR A 24 -13.09 2.78 11.24
CA THR A 24 -14.07 3.81 11.65
C THR A 24 -14.99 4.27 10.54
N LEU A 25 -14.63 4.02 9.27
CA LEU A 25 -15.41 4.46 8.11
C LEU A 25 -16.54 3.46 7.81
N GLN A 26 -17.75 3.82 8.21
CA GLN A 26 -18.95 3.06 7.95
C GLN A 26 -19.59 3.49 6.63
N TYR A 27 -20.27 2.56 5.96
CA TYR A 27 -20.97 2.82 4.70
C TYR A 27 -22.48 2.78 4.90
N ASN A 28 -23.16 3.88 4.57
CA ASN A 28 -24.61 3.94 4.56
C ASN A 28 -25.15 3.45 3.20
N ARG A 29 -25.53 2.18 3.14
CA ARG A 29 -26.06 1.55 1.91
C ARG A 29 -27.29 2.26 1.34
N ASN A 30 -28.13 2.88 2.18
CA ASN A 30 -29.39 3.49 1.75
C ASN A 30 -29.21 4.86 1.09
N GLN A 31 -28.11 5.55 1.39
CA GLN A 31 -27.87 6.92 0.93
C GLN A 31 -26.57 7.08 0.14
N GLY A 32 -25.76 6.03 0.01
CA GLY A 32 -24.57 6.01 -0.85
C GLY A 32 -23.36 6.79 -0.33
N TRP A 33 -23.40 7.31 0.90
CA TRP A 33 -22.29 8.03 1.53
C TRP A 33 -21.63 7.24 2.65
N ARG A 34 -20.38 7.58 2.93
CA ARG A 34 -19.60 7.04 4.05
C ARG A 34 -19.57 8.02 5.20
N PHE A 35 -19.52 7.52 6.43
CA PHE A 35 -19.51 8.32 7.64
C PHE A 35 -18.61 7.70 8.70
N LEU A 36 -18.07 8.53 9.58
CA LEU A 36 -17.35 8.05 10.76
C LEU A 36 -18.36 7.53 11.79
N GLY A 37 -18.17 6.29 12.26
CA GLY A 37 -19.02 5.63 13.25
C GLY A 37 -18.99 6.28 14.65
N LYS A 38 -19.50 5.58 15.68
CA LYS A 38 -19.50 6.07 17.06
C LYS A 38 -18.06 6.32 17.54
N LYS A 39 -17.67 7.60 17.67
CA LYS A 39 -16.51 8.15 18.41
C LYS A 39 -15.32 7.21 18.63
N ASP A 40 -14.73 6.70 17.56
CA ASP A 40 -13.40 6.05 17.58
C ASP A 40 -12.37 7.03 17.04
N PHE A 41 -12.34 8.24 17.62
CA PHE A 41 -11.29 9.20 17.33
C PHE A 41 -10.51 9.48 18.60
N GLU A 42 -9.20 9.61 18.44
CA GLU A 42 -8.29 9.97 19.51
C GLU A 42 -7.81 11.40 19.29
N ILE A 43 -7.66 12.16 20.37
CA ILE A 43 -6.94 13.43 20.32
C ILE A 43 -5.50 13.10 20.66
N VAL A 44 -4.61 13.29 19.71
CA VAL A 44 -3.18 12.97 19.84
C VAL A 44 -2.35 14.24 19.80
N HIS A 45 -1.22 14.24 20.51
CA HIS A 45 -0.19 15.22 20.26
C HIS A 45 0.60 14.82 19.01
N VAL A 46 0.69 15.71 18.03
CA VAL A 46 1.41 15.51 16.76
C VAL A 46 2.89 15.22 17.00
N ASP A 47 3.47 15.73 18.09
CA ASP A 47 4.87 15.49 18.45
C ASP A 47 5.09 14.15 19.17
N ASP A 48 4.03 13.56 19.76
CA ASP A 48 4.03 12.24 20.39
C ASP A 48 3.74 11.12 19.37
N ILE A 49 3.38 11.50 18.14
CA ILE A 49 3.38 10.59 17.01
C ILE A 49 4.85 10.26 16.73
N GLU A 50 5.30 9.06 17.11
CA GLU A 50 6.65 8.57 16.78
C GLU A 50 6.99 8.89 15.31
N PRO A 51 8.25 9.15 14.93
CA PRO A 51 8.63 9.29 13.53
C PRO A 51 8.18 8.03 12.78
N ARG A 52 7.06 8.08 12.08
CA ARG A 52 6.44 6.82 11.64
C ARG A 52 7.02 6.32 10.33
N LEU A 53 7.79 7.13 9.61
CA LEU A 53 8.11 6.82 8.23
C LEU A 53 9.41 6.03 8.15
N GLY A 54 9.31 4.85 7.55
CA GLY A 54 10.42 4.08 7.02
C GLY A 54 10.34 4.04 5.49
N HIS A 55 11.31 3.38 4.89
CA HIS A 55 11.41 3.24 3.45
C HIS A 55 11.38 1.77 3.09
N ILE A 56 10.77 1.43 1.96
CA ILE A 56 10.94 0.14 1.31
C ILE A 56 11.74 0.38 0.04
N ARG A 57 12.74 -0.45 -0.19
CA ARG A 57 13.40 -0.57 -1.48
C ARG A 57 13.40 -2.02 -1.87
N GLY A 58 13.27 -2.29 -3.15
CA GLY A 58 13.36 -3.65 -3.60
C GLY A 58 13.88 -3.83 -5.00
N THR A 59 14.20 -5.07 -5.29
CA THR A 59 14.65 -5.52 -6.59
C THR A 59 13.76 -6.61 -7.14
N ILE A 60 13.71 -6.71 -8.46
CA ILE A 60 13.00 -7.75 -9.20
C ILE A 60 13.93 -8.22 -10.31
N ASP A 61 14.11 -9.53 -10.44
CA ASP A 61 14.85 -10.11 -11.56
C ASP A 61 14.13 -9.84 -12.89
N ILE A 62 14.80 -9.16 -13.82
CA ILE A 62 14.21 -8.79 -15.12
C ILE A 62 13.97 -10.00 -15.99
N ASP A 63 14.80 -11.04 -15.89
CA ASP A 63 14.62 -12.24 -16.71
C ASP A 63 13.30 -12.92 -16.32
N THR A 64 12.96 -12.91 -15.03
CA THR A 64 11.67 -13.42 -14.57
C THR A 64 10.50 -12.52 -15.00
N ILE A 65 10.63 -11.19 -14.88
CA ILE A 65 9.64 -10.24 -15.40
C ILE A 65 9.35 -10.50 -16.89
N GLN A 66 10.39 -10.70 -17.69
CA GLN A 66 10.23 -10.92 -19.13
C GLN A 66 9.48 -12.22 -19.42
N SER A 67 9.84 -13.31 -18.73
CA SER A 67 9.23 -14.63 -18.93
C SER A 67 7.75 -14.68 -18.54
N LEU A 68 7.35 -13.96 -17.50
CA LEU A 68 5.97 -13.98 -17.00
C LEU A 68 5.05 -13.05 -17.80
N CYS A 69 5.58 -11.91 -18.26
CA CYS A 69 4.74 -10.78 -18.60
C CYS A 69 4.95 -10.22 -20.01
N HIS A 70 6.13 -10.41 -20.60
CA HIS A 70 6.53 -9.68 -21.81
C HIS A 70 6.69 -10.54 -23.06
N GLU A 71 6.40 -11.86 -23.00
CA GLU A 71 6.49 -12.76 -24.16
C GLU A 71 5.49 -12.43 -25.29
N SER A 72 4.43 -11.66 -25.02
CA SER A 72 3.30 -11.45 -25.95
C SER A 72 3.24 -10.08 -26.63
N GLY A 73 4.13 -9.14 -26.31
CA GLY A 73 4.14 -7.79 -26.92
C GLY A 73 2.92 -6.93 -26.57
N LEU A 74 2.23 -7.25 -25.48
CA LEU A 74 1.19 -6.40 -24.88
C LEU A 74 1.83 -5.17 -24.20
N ASP A 75 1.07 -4.09 -24.04
CA ASP A 75 1.45 -2.92 -23.24
C ASP A 75 1.43 -3.28 -21.74
N ALA A 76 2.34 -4.16 -21.33
CA ALA A 76 2.54 -4.55 -19.94
C ALA A 76 3.00 -3.34 -19.13
N LYS A 77 2.44 -3.18 -17.95
CA LYS A 77 2.77 -2.10 -17.02
C LYS A 77 3.20 -2.70 -15.70
N ASP A 78 4.51 -2.65 -15.45
CA ASP A 78 5.13 -3.17 -14.23
C ASP A 78 4.94 -2.20 -13.05
N GLU A 79 4.31 -2.70 -11.99
CA GLU A 79 4.15 -1.99 -10.72
C GLU A 79 4.26 -2.95 -9.54
N VAL A 80 4.67 -2.39 -8.40
CA VAL A 80 4.60 -3.07 -7.10
C VAL A 80 3.56 -2.37 -6.25
N TYR A 81 2.66 -3.15 -5.68
CA TYR A 81 1.55 -2.71 -4.85
C TYR A 81 1.88 -2.96 -3.38
N LEU A 82 1.65 -1.97 -2.52
CA LEU A 82 1.88 -2.07 -1.08
C LEU A 82 0.56 -2.34 -0.34
N TYR A 83 0.50 -3.41 0.46
CA TYR A 83 -0.67 -3.78 1.25
C TYR A 83 -0.36 -3.68 2.74
N ARG A 84 -1.31 -3.15 3.52
CA ARG A 84 -1.16 -3.02 4.96
C ARG A 84 -1.47 -4.34 5.67
N GLY A 85 -0.62 -4.71 6.63
CA GLY A 85 -0.74 -5.94 7.39
C GLY A 85 -0.22 -7.16 6.63
N ALA A 86 -0.35 -8.33 7.26
CA ALA A 86 -0.06 -9.59 6.61
C ALA A 86 -1.15 -9.90 5.57
N THR A 87 -0.78 -9.93 4.29
CA THR A 87 -1.69 -10.13 3.16
C THR A 87 -1.12 -11.23 2.28
N GLU A 88 -1.84 -12.33 2.11
CA GLU A 88 -1.45 -13.41 1.21
C GLU A 88 -1.73 -13.02 -0.26
N GLN A 89 -1.01 -13.60 -1.23
CA GLN A 89 -1.14 -13.23 -2.65
C GLN A 89 -2.58 -13.28 -3.17
N ASN A 90 -3.32 -14.34 -2.83
CA ASN A 90 -4.70 -14.53 -3.26
C ASN A 90 -5.70 -13.54 -2.62
N GLN A 91 -5.24 -12.74 -1.66
CA GLN A 91 -5.99 -11.66 -1.02
C GLN A 91 -5.66 -10.29 -1.60
N MET A 92 -4.62 -10.17 -2.43
CA MET A 92 -4.15 -8.90 -2.98
C MET A 92 -5.01 -8.48 -4.18
N LEU A 93 -5.78 -7.41 -4.01
CA LEU A 93 -6.63 -6.82 -5.06
C LEU A 93 -5.98 -5.59 -5.70
N GLY A 94 -6.54 -5.08 -6.79
CA GLY A 94 -6.21 -3.77 -7.36
C GLY A 94 -6.84 -2.59 -6.59
N PHE A 95 -6.60 -1.36 -7.03
CA PHE A 95 -7.21 -0.15 -6.47
C PHE A 95 -8.71 -0.07 -6.73
N HIS A 96 -9.24 -0.53 -7.86
CA HIS A 96 -10.66 -0.27 -8.12
C HIS A 96 -11.60 -1.17 -7.33
N ASP A 97 -11.22 -2.43 -7.03
CA ASP A 97 -12.13 -3.45 -6.49
C ASP A 97 -12.90 -2.97 -5.24
N PRO A 98 -14.19 -2.61 -5.38
CA PRO A 98 -14.97 -2.03 -4.30
C PRO A 98 -15.65 -3.16 -3.52
N ARG A 99 -14.90 -3.78 -2.60
CA ARG A 99 -15.40 -4.72 -1.57
C ARG A 99 -16.26 -5.86 -2.15
N LEU A 100 -15.62 -6.94 -2.58
CA LEU A 100 -16.27 -8.24 -2.76
C LEU A 100 -15.97 -9.23 -1.63
N GLY A 101 -16.43 -8.91 -0.42
CA GLY A 101 -17.10 -9.87 0.47
C GLY A 101 -16.42 -11.19 0.89
N ASN A 102 -15.17 -11.46 0.53
CA ASN A 102 -14.42 -12.62 1.00
C ASN A 102 -13.58 -12.21 2.22
N GLU A 103 -13.55 -13.06 3.24
CA GLU A 103 -12.68 -12.82 4.39
C GLU A 103 -11.22 -12.79 3.95
N GLY A 104 -10.58 -11.63 4.13
CA GLY A 104 -9.13 -11.49 4.00
C GLY A 104 -8.64 -10.69 2.80
N GLU A 105 -9.47 -10.39 1.80
CA GLU A 105 -9.08 -9.54 0.66
C GLU A 105 -8.67 -8.13 1.10
N ARG A 106 -7.60 -7.60 0.50
CA ARG A 106 -6.99 -6.30 0.81
C ARG A 106 -6.74 -5.50 -0.45
N ARG A 107 -7.03 -4.21 -0.36
CA ARG A 107 -6.67 -3.22 -1.36
C ARG A 107 -5.27 -2.67 -1.07
N PRO A 108 -4.54 -2.23 -2.11
CA PRO A 108 -3.27 -1.56 -1.92
C PRO A 108 -3.48 -0.21 -1.23
N GLN A 109 -2.49 0.18 -0.43
CA GLN A 109 -2.33 1.51 0.13
C GLN A 109 -1.79 2.48 -0.93
N GLU A 110 -0.81 2.02 -1.70
CA GLU A 110 -0.11 2.76 -2.75
C GLU A 110 0.57 1.78 -3.72
N SER A 111 0.98 2.26 -4.89
CA SER A 111 1.81 1.50 -5.82
C SER A 111 3.07 2.30 -6.18
N ALA A 112 4.11 1.57 -6.57
CA ALA A 112 5.37 2.12 -7.04
C ALA A 112 5.68 1.57 -8.44
N PRO A 113 6.09 2.43 -9.39
CA PRO A 113 6.54 1.97 -10.69
C PRO A 113 7.83 1.17 -10.57
N VAL A 114 7.96 0.16 -11.41
CA VAL A 114 9.20 -0.61 -11.54
C VAL A 114 10.14 0.09 -12.53
N ALA A 115 11.32 0.45 -12.07
CA ALA A 115 12.35 1.12 -12.86
C ALA A 115 13.38 0.09 -13.34
N VAL A 116 13.44 -0.12 -14.65
CA VAL A 116 14.45 -0.95 -15.31
C VAL A 116 15.70 -0.12 -15.60
N PRO A 117 16.89 -0.50 -15.11
CA PRO A 117 18.13 0.21 -15.41
C PRO A 117 18.49 0.11 -16.91
N LEU A 118 18.95 1.23 -17.48
CA LEU A 118 19.32 1.33 -18.90
C LEU A 118 20.66 0.65 -19.25
N ILE A 119 21.42 0.20 -18.25
CA ILE A 119 22.76 -0.38 -18.41
C ILE A 119 22.79 -1.72 -17.67
N THR A 120 23.18 -2.77 -18.39
CA THR A 120 23.38 -4.11 -17.87
C THR A 120 24.58 -4.15 -16.91
N ASP A 121 24.35 -4.61 -15.68
CA ASP A 121 25.43 -5.00 -14.77
C ASP A 121 25.85 -6.45 -15.10
N PRO A 122 27.14 -6.81 -15.03
CA PRO A 122 27.60 -8.20 -15.17
C PRO A 122 26.97 -9.20 -14.17
N SER A 123 26.30 -8.74 -13.12
CA SER A 123 25.54 -9.55 -12.16
C SER A 123 24.09 -9.87 -12.58
N GLY A 124 23.63 -9.35 -13.72
CA GLY A 124 22.24 -9.46 -14.18
C GLY A 124 21.55 -8.10 -14.24
N MET A 125 20.39 -8.04 -14.89
CA MET A 125 19.58 -6.84 -14.94
C MET A 125 18.51 -6.94 -13.84
N ASN A 126 18.62 -6.12 -12.80
CA ASN A 126 17.59 -6.04 -11.75
C ASN A 126 16.77 -4.76 -11.93
N ALA A 127 15.46 -4.90 -11.97
CA ALA A 127 14.56 -3.77 -11.88
C ALA A 127 14.41 -3.33 -10.42
N HIS A 128 14.06 -2.07 -10.20
CA HIS A 128 14.01 -1.47 -8.88
C HIS A 128 12.67 -0.80 -8.61
N PHE A 129 12.22 -0.84 -7.36
CA PHE A 129 11.09 -0.06 -6.88
C PHE A 129 11.38 0.50 -5.49
N SER A 130 10.63 1.53 -5.09
CA SER A 130 10.77 2.09 -3.76
C SER A 130 9.52 2.81 -3.27
N PHE A 131 9.27 2.70 -1.97
CA PHE A 131 8.30 3.50 -1.21
C PHE A 131 9.06 4.32 -0.18
N SER A 132 8.90 5.64 -0.20
CA SER A 132 9.75 6.55 0.60
C SER A 132 9.15 6.93 1.95
N ASP A 133 7.82 6.96 2.05
CA ASP A 133 7.10 7.45 3.22
C ASP A 133 6.10 6.40 3.74
N VAL A 134 6.62 5.24 4.17
CA VAL A 134 5.79 4.14 4.67
C VAL A 134 5.70 4.17 6.19
N TYR A 135 4.48 4.22 6.72
CA TYR A 135 4.25 4.13 8.17
C TYR A 135 4.84 2.85 8.76
N ALA A 136 5.36 2.92 9.98
CA ALA A 136 5.92 1.79 10.70
C ALA A 136 4.81 0.77 10.98
N GLY A 137 5.11 -0.50 10.76
CA GLY A 137 4.12 -1.57 10.85
C GLY A 137 4.48 -2.78 10.01
N THR A 138 3.53 -3.71 9.93
CA THR A 138 3.62 -4.91 9.08
C THR A 138 2.92 -4.64 7.76
N TYR A 139 3.56 -5.06 6.66
CA TYR A 139 3.10 -4.88 5.30
C TYR A 139 3.33 -6.14 4.47
N ALA A 140 2.71 -6.16 3.30
CA ALA A 140 3.03 -7.06 2.21
C ALA A 140 3.19 -6.26 0.92
N VAL A 141 3.94 -6.78 -0.04
CA VAL A 141 4.03 -6.21 -1.39
C VAL A 141 3.65 -7.26 -2.42
N GLY A 142 2.98 -6.83 -3.48
CA GLY A 142 2.61 -7.67 -4.62
C GLY A 142 3.15 -7.07 -5.91
N TYR A 143 3.84 -7.86 -6.72
CA TYR A 143 4.31 -7.46 -8.03
C TYR A 143 3.28 -7.83 -9.11
N THR A 144 3.07 -6.90 -10.04
CA THR A 144 2.24 -7.11 -11.23
C THR A 144 2.84 -6.46 -12.46
N CYS A 145 2.57 -7.05 -13.62
CA CYS A 145 2.82 -6.47 -14.94
C CYS A 145 1.53 -6.16 -15.71
N THR A 146 0.39 -6.26 -15.01
CA THR A 146 -0.96 -6.04 -15.54
C THR A 146 -1.59 -4.77 -14.96
N ALA A 147 -0.78 -3.86 -14.42
CA ALA A 147 -1.26 -2.64 -13.76
C ALA A 147 -2.06 -1.71 -14.69
N GLN A 148 -1.91 -1.84 -16.01
CA GLN A 148 -2.74 -1.12 -17.01
C GLN A 148 -4.22 -1.51 -16.97
N TYR A 149 -4.55 -2.66 -16.37
CA TYR A 149 -5.93 -3.12 -16.18
C TYR A 149 -6.52 -2.68 -14.82
N ASP A 150 -5.72 -2.08 -13.92
CA ASP A 150 -6.21 -1.53 -12.65
C ASP A 150 -6.46 -0.01 -12.77
N ASN A 151 -7.62 0.35 -13.31
CA ASN A 151 -8.01 1.74 -13.54
C ASN A 151 -9.03 2.20 -12.49
N GLU A 152 -8.94 3.46 -12.02
CA GLU A 152 -9.82 4.01 -10.98
C GLU A 152 -11.33 3.95 -11.31
N ASP A 153 -11.70 3.83 -12.59
CA ASP A 153 -13.07 3.93 -13.08
C ASP A 153 -13.74 2.58 -13.44
N ASP A 154 -12.97 1.52 -13.67
CA ASP A 154 -13.51 0.20 -14.04
C ASP A 154 -12.49 -0.91 -13.72
N ASN A 155 -12.95 -2.05 -13.19
CA ASN A 155 -12.10 -3.23 -13.00
C ASN A 155 -11.80 -3.76 -14.40
N GLY A 156 -10.65 -3.40 -14.97
CA GLY A 156 -10.19 -4.02 -16.20
C GLY A 156 -10.07 -5.51 -15.96
N TYR A 157 -10.85 -6.32 -16.69
CA TYR A 157 -10.63 -7.76 -16.72
C TYR A 157 -9.17 -8.01 -17.14
N GLY A 158 -8.39 -8.67 -16.27
CA GLY A 158 -7.00 -9.02 -16.55
C GLY A 158 -5.96 -8.56 -15.53
N PHE A 159 -6.35 -7.87 -14.44
CA PHE A 159 -5.43 -7.59 -13.33
C PHE A 159 -5.10 -8.87 -12.54
N GLU A 160 -3.80 -9.10 -12.31
CA GLU A 160 -3.28 -10.23 -11.54
C GLU A 160 -1.99 -9.85 -10.79
N ILE A 161 -1.87 -10.30 -9.54
CA ILE A 161 -0.61 -10.25 -8.79
C ILE A 161 0.16 -11.55 -9.06
N TYR A 162 1.35 -11.45 -9.65
CA TYR A 162 2.14 -12.60 -10.06
C TYR A 162 3.05 -13.13 -8.96
N ASP A 163 3.55 -12.23 -8.10
CA ASP A 163 4.34 -12.61 -6.92
C ASP A 163 4.04 -11.70 -5.74
N SER A 164 4.32 -12.20 -4.54
CA SER A 164 4.14 -11.44 -3.32
C SER A 164 5.16 -11.77 -2.24
N ILE A 165 5.48 -10.76 -1.44
CA ILE A 165 6.29 -10.89 -0.23
C ILE A 165 5.46 -10.41 0.94
N ASN A 166 5.23 -11.29 1.91
CA ASN A 166 4.40 -11.01 3.08
C ASN A 166 5.25 -10.75 4.33
N ASN A 167 4.64 -10.21 5.39
CA ASN A 167 5.25 -9.97 6.71
C ASN A 167 6.49 -9.05 6.71
N ILE A 168 6.48 -8.02 5.86
CA ILE A 168 7.51 -6.98 5.80
C ILE A 168 7.34 -6.03 6.99
N ILE A 169 8.37 -5.92 7.83
CA ILE A 169 8.34 -5.08 9.03
C ILE A 169 9.05 -3.76 8.77
N ILE A 170 8.29 -2.67 8.76
CA ILE A 170 8.79 -1.31 8.58
C ILE A 170 9.07 -0.67 9.93
N ASN A 171 10.29 -0.15 10.07
CA ASN A 171 10.74 0.54 11.26
C ASN A 171 11.03 2.02 10.94
N PRO A 172 10.73 2.94 11.87
CA PRO A 172 11.07 4.35 11.78
C PRO A 172 12.50 4.62 11.28
N GLY A 173 12.64 5.47 10.26
CA GLY A 173 13.94 5.96 9.78
C GLY A 173 14.84 4.88 9.15
N ARG A 174 14.34 3.66 8.94
CA ARG A 174 15.10 2.57 8.32
C ARG A 174 14.59 2.28 6.92
N THR A 175 15.49 1.79 6.08
CA THR A 175 15.15 1.18 4.80
C THR A 175 15.06 -0.33 4.97
N THR A 176 13.94 -0.89 4.54
CA THR A 176 13.69 -2.32 4.47
C THR A 176 13.90 -2.75 3.03
N ASN A 177 14.79 -3.71 2.81
CA ASN A 177 15.06 -4.26 1.48
C ASN A 177 14.20 -5.51 1.26
N VAL A 178 13.61 -5.62 0.08
CA VAL A 178 12.78 -6.76 -0.34
C VAL A 178 13.12 -7.14 -1.76
N ASP A 179 13.39 -8.41 -2.01
CA ASP A 179 13.83 -8.88 -3.32
C ASP A 179 12.88 -9.97 -3.80
N PHE A 180 12.23 -9.73 -4.93
CA PHE A 180 11.43 -10.73 -5.61
C PHE A 180 12.40 -11.67 -6.35
N THR A 181 12.32 -12.97 -6.07
CA THR A 181 13.32 -13.98 -6.51
C THR A 181 12.72 -15.08 -7.39
N LEU A 182 11.51 -14.84 -7.91
CA LEU A 182 10.73 -15.75 -8.76
C LEU A 182 11.56 -16.71 -9.63
#